data_AF-A0A9X4B525-F1
#
_entry.id   AF-A0A9X4B525-F1
#
_cell.length_a   1.000
_cell.length_b   1.000
_cell.length_c   1.000
_cell.angle_alpha   90.00
_cell.angle_beta   90.00
_cell.angle_gamma   90.00
#
_symmetry.space_group_name_H-M   'P 1'
#
loop_
_entity.id
_entity.type
_entity.pdbx_description
1 polymer ?
#
loop_
_entity_poly.entity_id
_entity_poly.type
_entity_poly.pdbx_seq_one_letter_code
_entity_poly.pdbx_strand_id
1 'polypeptide(L)' 'MYIYPMVYMTLGIIFLIVSLYLFLKDYKKVVQQQLEKRLLFLNIFSVLCALGTMGMSIIYFFVINNQL' A
#
# COMPACT_ATOMS: atom_id res chain seq x y z
N MET A 1 -12.50 -7.57 -18.93
CA MET A 1 -12.05 -6.17 -18.74
C MET A 1 -11.72 -5.87 -17.27
N TYR A 2 -12.59 -6.18 -16.30
CA TYR A 2 -12.36 -5.91 -14.86
C TYR A 2 -11.31 -6.80 -14.15
N ILE A 3 -10.75 -7.79 -14.82
CA ILE A 3 -9.70 -8.66 -14.23
C ILE A 3 -8.48 -7.84 -13.80
N TYR A 4 -8.04 -6.88 -14.63
CA TYR A 4 -6.89 -6.04 -14.31
C TYR A 4 -7.09 -5.21 -13.03
N PRO A 5 -8.15 -4.38 -12.88
CA PRO A 5 -8.37 -3.66 -11.63
C PRO A 5 -8.59 -4.60 -10.44
N MET A 6 -9.26 -5.75 -10.58
CA MET A 6 -9.38 -6.71 -9.48
C MET A 6 -8.02 -7.24 -9.00
N VAL A 7 -7.10 -7.54 -9.93
CA VAL A 7 -5.73 -7.97 -9.59
C VAL A 7 -4.95 -6.84 -8.91
N TYR A 8 -5.02 -5.60 -9.42
CA TYR A 8 -4.37 -4.46 -8.77
C TYR A 8 -4.95 -4.19 -7.37
N MET A 9 -6.27 -4.34 -7.19
CA MET A 9 -6.92 -4.16 -5.89
C MET A 9 -6.44 -5.21 -4.89
N THR A 10 -6.46 -6.49 -5.28
CA THR A 10 -6.05 -7.60 -4.40
C THR A 10 -4.57 -7.52 -4.03
N LEU A 11 -3.68 -7.24 -4.99
CA LEU A 11 -2.26 -7.00 -4.72
C LEU A 11 -2.07 -5.77 -3.83
N GLY A 12 -2.80 -4.68 -4.09
CA GLY A 12 -2.77 -3.48 -3.26
C GLY A 12 -3.15 -3.74 -1.81
N ILE A 13 -4.20 -4.53 -1.57
CA ILE A 13 -4.65 -4.93 -0.22
C ILE A 13 -3.57 -5.77 0.47
N ILE A 14 -3.04 -6.80 -0.20
CA ILE A 14 -1.99 -7.66 0.38
C ILE A 14 -0.76 -6.82 0.74
N PHE A 15 -0.33 -5.95 -0.18
CA PHE A 15 0.83 -5.09 0.02
C PHE A 15 0.61 -4.06 1.13
N LEU A 16 -0.61 -3.54 1.28
CA LEU A 16 -1.00 -2.65 2.38
C LEU A 16 -0.89 -3.36 3.74
N ILE A 17 -1.40 -4.58 3.86
CA ILE A 17 -1.36 -5.36 5.11
C ILE A 17 0.10 -5.60 5.52
N VAL A 18 0.94 -6.04 4.58
CA VAL A 18 2.38 -6.26 4.84
C VAL A 18 3.07 -4.96 5.23
N SER A 19 2.80 -3.87 4.50
CA SER A 19 3.40 -2.56 4.77
C SER A 19 3.00 -2.01 6.14
N LEU A 20 1.72 -2.16 6.53
CA LEU A 20 1.24 -1.77 7.86
C LEU A 20 1.88 -2.60 8.97
N TYR A 21 2.02 -3.91 8.77
CA TYR A 21 2.68 -4.78 9.73
C TYR A 21 4.14 -4.38 9.94
N LEU A 22 4.89 -4.14 8.86
CA LEU A 22 6.28 -3.68 8.92
C LEU A 22 6.38 -2.28 9.56
N PHE A 23 5.49 -1.36 9.19
CA PHE A 23 5.42 -0.03 9.78
C PHE A 23 5.22 -0.09 11.29
N LEU A 24 4.23 -0.85 11.78
CA LEU A 24 3.96 -1.00 13.22
C LEU A 24 5.14 -1.64 13.96
N LYS A 25 5.77 -2.65 13.34
CA LYS A 25 6.95 -3.33 13.90
C LYS A 25 8.11 -2.36 14.09
N ASP A 26 8.43 -1.56 13.06
CA ASP A 26 9.55 -0.62 13.14
C ASP A 26 9.22 0.63 13.96
N TYR A 27 7.96 1.06 13.97
CA TYR A 27 7.47 2.10 14.87
C TYR A 27 7.71 1.74 16.34
N LYS A 28 7.35 0.51 16.75
CA LYS A 28 7.62 0.02 18.10
C LYS A 28 9.10 0.08 18.45
N LYS A 29 9.98 -0.31 17.52
CA LYS A 29 11.44 -0.31 17.76
C LYS A 29 12.04 1.09 17.82
N VAL A 30 11.54 2.04 17.02
CA VAL A 30 11.95 3.45 17.09
C VAL A 30 11.52 4.08 18.42
N VAL A 31 10.31 3.79 18.91
CA VAL A 31 9.83 4.25 20.23
C VAL A 31 10.69 3.68 21.37
N GLN A 32 11.18 2.44 21.23
CA GLN A 32 12.10 1.82 22.17
C GLN A 32 13.57 2.27 22.01
N GLN A 33 13.85 3.25 21.15
CA GLN A 33 15.19 3.77 20.81
C GLN A 33 16.17 2.70 20.27
N GLN A 34 15.66 1.56 19.78
CA GLN A 34 16.48 0.45 19.31
C GLN A 34 16.85 0.55 17.82
N LEU A 35 16.32 1.53 17.09
CA LEU A 35 16.44 1.59 15.63
C LEU A 35 16.43 3.01 15.07
N GLU A 36 17.18 3.20 13.97
CA GLU A 36 17.23 4.45 13.22
C GLU A 36 15.90 4.79 12.56
N LYS A 37 15.50 6.06 12.64
CA LYS A 37 14.26 6.61 12.06
C LYS A 37 14.17 6.45 10.54
N ARG A 38 15.28 6.20 9.85
CA ARG A 38 15.34 6.02 8.39
C ARG A 38 14.49 4.84 7.91
N LEU A 39 14.48 3.73 8.64
CA LEU A 39 13.69 2.54 8.26
C LEU A 39 12.18 2.78 8.43
N LEU A 40 11.80 3.58 9.44
CA LEU A 40 10.40 4.01 9.60
C LEU A 40 9.92 4.82 8.39
N PHE A 41 10.76 5.73 7.89
CA PHE A 41 10.42 6.58 6.76
C PHE A 41 10.21 5.76 5.46
N LEU A 42 11.02 4.72 5.25
CA LEU A 42 10.85 3.78 4.14
C LEU A 42 9.53 3.01 4.23
N ASN A 43 9.13 2.56 5.43
CA ASN A 43 7.85 1.87 5.60
C ASN A 43 6.66 2.81 5.41
N ILE A 44 6.74 4.07 5.84
CA ILE A 44 5.71 5.09 5.54
C ILE A 44 5.56 5.24 4.02
N PHE A 45 6.69 5.33 3.31
CA PHE A 45 6.67 5.42 1.86
C PHE A 45 6.05 4.17 1.22
N SER A 46 6.32 2.96 1.73
CA SER A 46 5.70 1.74 1.20
C SER A 46 4.19 1.70 1.42
N VAL A 47 3.69 2.20 2.57
CA VAL A 47 2.25 2.37 2.82
C VAL A 47 1.62 3.34 1.81
N LEU A 48 2.28 4.46 1.54
CA LEU A 48 1.82 5.42 0.52
C LEU A 48 1.77 4.79 -0.88
N CYS A 49 2.76 4.00 -1.26
CA CYS A 49 2.75 3.25 -2.52
C CYS A 49 1.59 2.24 -2.58
N ALA A 50 1.33 1.51 -1.49
CA ALA A 50 0.21 0.57 -1.43
C ALA A 50 -1.13 1.28 -1.67
N LEU A 51 -1.35 2.42 -1.00
CA LEU A 51 -2.54 3.25 -1.19
C LEU A 51 -2.64 3.79 -2.63
N GLY A 52 -1.53 4.24 -3.21
CA GLY A 52 -1.50 4.69 -4.60
C GLY A 52 -1.87 3.59 -5.60
N THR A 53 -1.43 2.36 -5.35
CA THR A 53 -1.74 1.19 -6.18
C THR A 53 -3.25 0.86 -6.12
N MET A 54 -3.85 0.94 -4.93
CA MET A 54 -5.29 0.79 -4.76
C MET A 54 -6.07 1.94 -5.43
N GLY A 55 -5.56 3.18 -5.35
CA GLY A 55 -6.14 4.33 -6.04
C GLY A 55 -6.16 4.14 -7.57
N MET A 56 -5.06 3.65 -8.15
CA MET A 56 -5.00 3.31 -9.58
C MET A 56 -6.02 2.25 -9.97
N SER A 57 -6.18 1.20 -9.15
CA SER A 57 -7.21 0.19 -9.39
C SER A 57 -8.62 0.79 -9.48
N ILE A 58 -8.95 1.71 -8.58
CA ILE A 58 -10.26 2.40 -8.57
C ILE A 58 -10.42 3.23 -9.85
N ILE A 59 -9.40 4.00 -10.24
CA ILE A 59 -9.42 4.79 -11.48
C ILE A 59 -9.65 3.89 -12.70
N TYR A 60 -8.94 2.77 -12.80
CA TYR A 60 -9.13 1.81 -13.88
C TYR A 60 -10.54 1.24 -13.94
N PHE A 61 -11.16 0.99 -12.77
CA PHE A 61 -12.54 0.52 -12.71
C PHE A 61 -13.51 1.55 -13.31
N PHE A 62 -13.34 2.83 -12.99
CA PHE A 62 -14.13 3.92 -13.57
C PHE A 62 -13.92 4.07 -15.08
N VAL A 63 -12.67 3.97 -15.55
CA VAL A 63 -12.36 4.06 -16.99
C VAL A 63 -13.05 2.95 -17.77
N ILE A 64 -12.98 1.71 -17.29
CA ILE A 64 -13.64 0.57 -17.94
C ILE A 64 -15.16 0.77 -17.93
N ASN A 65 -15.73 1.22 -16.80
CA ASN A 65 -17.17 1.44 -16.69
C ASN A 65 -17.68 2.57 -17.59
N ASN A 66 -16.86 3.57 -17.89
CA ASN A 66 -17.21 4.66 -18.80
C ASN A 66 -17.03 4.30 -20.29
N GLN A 67 -16.36 3.17 -20.59
CA GLN A 67 -16.17 2.66 -21.95
C GLN A 67 -17.19 1.58 -22.36
N LEU A 68 -18.01 1.10 -21.42
CA LEU A 68 -19.08 0.11 -21.61
C LEU A 68 -20.43 0.81 -21.77
#